data_AF-A0A0G0ZKH4-F1
#
_entry.id   AF-A0A0G0ZKH4-F1
#
_cell.length_a   1.000
_cell.length_b   1.000
_cell.length_c   1.000
_cell.angle_alpha   90.00
_cell.angle_beta   90.00
_cell.angle_gamma   90.00
#
_symmetry.space_group_name_H-M   'P 1'
#
loop_
_entity.id
_entity.type
_entity.pdbx_description
1 polymer ?
#
loop_
_entity_poly.entity_id
_entity_poly.type
_entity_poly.pdbx_seq_one_letter_code
_entity_poly.pdbx_strand_id
1 'polypeptide(L)'
;PMQVSQYKKKVSGPLLDRIDLHVEVPRLKFQKLTEESEAESSAKIRERVETARAKQRKRFKDLPIQTNAEMGSKEIKKFCQVDDATTDLLRAAVTQMHLSARAYHRILKVARTIADLAGAANIAIAHVAEALQYRAKGE
;
A
#
# COMPACT_ATOMS: atom_id res chain seq x y z
N PRO A 1 -23.87 14.85 -7.60
CA PRO A 1 -23.09 14.80 -6.33
C PRO A 1 -23.70 13.85 -5.28
N MET A 2 -24.94 14.07 -4.79
CA MET A 2 -25.57 13.20 -3.77
C MET A 2 -25.78 11.74 -4.19
N GLN A 3 -26.16 11.49 -5.45
CA GLN A 3 -26.43 10.13 -5.95
C GLN A 3 -25.17 9.26 -6.04
N VAL A 4 -23.98 9.85 -6.27
CA VAL A 4 -22.70 9.13 -6.30
C VAL A 4 -22.28 8.72 -4.89
N SER A 5 -22.44 9.62 -3.91
CA SER A 5 -22.22 9.33 -2.48
C SER A 5 -23.16 8.22 -1.96
N GLN A 6 -24.44 8.26 -2.33
CA GLN A 6 -25.40 7.21 -2.00
C GLN A 6 -25.08 5.85 -2.63
N TYR A 7 -24.50 5.83 -3.84
CA TYR A 7 -24.09 4.59 -4.50
C TYR A 7 -22.83 3.98 -3.88
N LYS A 8 -21.85 4.80 -3.48
CA LYS A 8 -20.66 4.35 -2.74
C LYS A 8 -21.02 3.73 -1.38
N LYS A 9 -22.07 4.23 -0.70
CA LYS A 9 -22.61 3.67 0.55
C LYS A 9 -23.22 2.26 0.40
N LYS A 10 -23.46 1.77 -0.83
CA LYS A 10 -23.95 0.41 -1.07
C LYS A 10 -22.85 -0.66 -0.95
N VAL A 11 -21.58 -0.26 -0.97
CA VAL A 11 -20.46 -1.18 -0.75
C VAL A 11 -20.19 -1.24 0.75
N SER A 12 -20.34 -2.42 1.34
CA SER A 12 -20.22 -2.59 2.79
C SER A 12 -18.79 -2.27 3.26
N GLY A 13 -18.65 -1.61 4.41
CA GLY A 13 -17.34 -1.38 5.05
C GLY A 13 -16.47 -2.65 5.16
N PRO A 14 -17.04 -3.81 5.55
CA PRO A 14 -16.30 -5.09 5.54
C PRO A 14 -15.80 -5.57 4.18
N LEU A 15 -16.39 -5.12 3.07
CA LEU A 15 -15.87 -5.38 1.71
C LEU A 15 -14.74 -4.41 1.36
N LEU A 16 -14.88 -3.12 1.68
CA LEU A 16 -13.84 -2.12 1.45
C LEU A 16 -12.57 -2.45 2.26
N ASP A 17 -12.72 -3.00 3.46
CA ASP A 17 -11.62 -3.52 4.26
C ASP A 17 -10.92 -4.76 3.66
N ARG A 18 -11.47 -5.33 2.58
CA ARG A 18 -10.85 -6.38 1.78
C ARG A 18 -10.09 -5.87 0.55
N ILE A 19 -10.13 -4.58 0.24
CA ILE A 19 -9.30 -3.96 -0.81
C ILE A 19 -8.03 -3.35 -0.17
N ASP A 20 -6.86 -3.68 -0.71
CA ASP A 20 -5.57 -3.26 -0.14
C ASP A 20 -5.20 -1.81 -0.49
N LEU A 21 -5.55 -1.38 -1.72
CA LEU A 21 -5.25 -0.05 -2.25
C LEU A 21 -6.48 0.56 -2.91
N HIS A 22 -6.73 1.83 -2.60
CA HIS A 22 -7.68 2.70 -3.28
C HIS A 22 -6.90 3.87 -3.88
N VAL A 23 -6.88 3.94 -5.21
CA VAL A 23 -6.19 5.00 -5.95
C VAL A 23 -7.21 5.67 -6.86
N GLU A 24 -7.42 6.96 -6.68
CA GLU A 24 -8.23 7.75 -7.60
C GLU A 24 -7.42 8.08 -8.85
N VAL A 25 -7.96 7.76 -10.01
CA VAL A 25 -7.36 8.11 -11.30
C VAL A 25 -8.10 9.34 -11.82
N PRO A 26 -7.50 10.55 -11.75
CA PRO A 26 -8.16 11.76 -12.23
C PRO A 26 -8.33 11.70 -13.75
N ARG A 27 -9.36 12.38 -14.26
CA ARG A 27 -9.53 12.55 -15.70
C ARG A 27 -8.33 13.30 -16.29
N LEU A 28 -7.74 12.74 -17.34
CA LEU A 28 -6.64 13.38 -18.05
C LEU A 28 -7.17 14.51 -18.93
N LYS A 29 -6.46 15.65 -18.97
CA LYS A 29 -6.70 16.71 -19.95
C LYS A 29 -6.27 16.21 -21.34
N PHE A 30 -6.98 16.61 -22.38
CA PHE A 30 -6.67 16.22 -23.76
C PHE A 30 -5.20 16.47 -24.15
N GLN A 31 -4.62 17.59 -23.70
CA GLN A 31 -3.20 17.92 -23.92
C GLN A 31 -2.23 16.85 -23.43
N LYS A 32 -2.51 16.20 -22.29
CA LYS A 32 -1.67 15.08 -21.78
C LYS A 32 -1.81 13.79 -22.59
N LEU A 33 -2.89 13.65 -23.37
CA LEU A 33 -3.06 12.53 -24.29
C LEU A 33 -2.29 12.75 -25.61
N THR A 34 -2.02 14.01 -25.95
CA THR A 34 -1.29 14.41 -27.17
C THR A 34 0.17 14.77 -26.91
N GLU A 35 0.58 14.93 -25.65
CA GLU A 35 1.98 15.15 -25.26
C GLU A 35 2.79 13.87 -25.44
N GLU A 36 3.75 13.88 -26.36
CA GLU A 36 4.84 12.90 -26.43
C GLU A 36 5.88 13.23 -25.35
N SER A 37 5.55 12.90 -24.09
CA SER A 37 6.54 12.91 -23.01
C SER A 37 7.17 11.52 -22.87
N GLU A 38 8.48 11.46 -22.65
CA GLU A 38 9.16 10.21 -22.34
C GLU A 38 8.67 9.67 -20.99
N ALA A 39 7.71 8.75 -21.03
CA ALA A 39 7.27 8.02 -19.86
C ALA A 39 8.29 6.94 -19.48
N GLU A 40 8.32 6.57 -18.19
CA GLU A 40 9.09 5.41 -17.75
C GLU A 40 8.58 4.15 -18.45
N SER A 41 9.46 3.47 -19.20
CA SER A 41 9.08 2.26 -19.94
C SER A 41 8.64 1.12 -18.99
N SER A 42 7.73 0.27 -19.46
CA SER A 42 7.32 -0.94 -18.73
C SER A 42 8.50 -1.86 -18.39
N ALA A 43 9.58 -1.85 -19.19
CA ALA A 43 10.79 -2.61 -18.91
C ALA A 43 11.50 -2.13 -17.63
N LYS A 44 11.65 -0.82 -17.46
CA LYS A 44 12.22 -0.21 -16.24
C LYS A 44 11.36 -0.51 -15.00
N ILE A 45 10.04 -0.41 -15.13
CA ILE A 45 9.10 -0.77 -14.05
C ILE A 45 9.24 -2.25 -13.68
N ARG A 46 9.30 -3.14 -14.68
CA ARG A 46 9.46 -4.59 -14.46
C ARG A 46 10.72 -4.91 -13.67
N GLU A 47 11.84 -4.28 -14.00
CA GLU A 47 13.10 -4.48 -13.27
C GLU A 47 12.96 -4.12 -11.78
N ARG A 48 12.32 -2.99 -11.48
CA ARG A 48 12.07 -2.52 -10.11
C ARG A 48 11.17 -3.50 -9.35
N VAL A 49 10.12 -4.02 -10.01
CA VAL A 49 9.22 -5.02 -9.44
C VAL A 49 9.93 -6.35 -9.18
N GLU A 50 10.72 -6.85 -10.13
CA GLU A 50 11.47 -8.10 -9.97
C GLU A 50 12.50 -8.02 -8.86
N THR A 51 13.16 -6.87 -8.70
CA THR A 51 14.09 -6.61 -7.60
C THR A 51 13.38 -6.72 -6.25
N ALA A 52 12.19 -6.11 -6.11
CA ALA A 52 11.37 -6.24 -4.91
C ALA A 52 10.89 -7.68 -4.68
N ARG A 53 10.49 -8.40 -5.74
CA ARG A 53 10.10 -9.81 -5.65
C ARG A 53 11.25 -10.72 -5.22
N ALA A 54 12.47 -10.48 -5.70
CA ALA A 54 13.65 -11.22 -5.28
C ALA A 54 13.90 -11.09 -3.76
N LYS A 55 13.71 -9.89 -3.20
CA LYS A 55 13.78 -9.68 -1.74
C LYS A 55 12.71 -10.46 -1.00
N GLN A 56 11.48 -10.49 -1.50
CA GLN A 56 10.38 -11.25 -0.90
C GLN A 56 10.67 -12.76 -0.92
N ARG A 57 11.11 -13.31 -2.08
CA ARG A 57 11.52 -14.72 -2.20
C ARG A 57 12.62 -15.08 -1.20
N LYS A 58 13.62 -14.21 -1.03
CA LYS A 58 14.69 -14.43 -0.05
C LYS A 58 14.17 -14.38 1.39
N ARG A 59 13.29 -13.43 1.71
CA ARG A 59 12.70 -13.25 3.06
C ARG A 59 11.84 -14.45 3.47
N PHE A 60 11.10 -15.01 2.53
CA PHE A 60 10.11 -16.06 2.78
C PHE A 60 10.56 -17.46 2.37
N LYS A 61 11.84 -17.67 2.07
CA LYS A 61 12.38 -18.95 1.57
C LYS A 61 11.98 -20.20 2.39
N ASP A 62 11.79 -20.05 3.70
CA ASP A 62 11.46 -21.13 4.63
C ASP A 62 9.99 -21.10 5.07
N LEU A 63 9.15 -20.34 4.38
CA LEU A 63 7.74 -20.12 4.72
C LEU A 63 6.85 -20.47 3.52
N PRO A 64 5.61 -20.93 3.73
CA PRO A 64 4.67 -21.26 2.66
C PRO A 64 3.98 -20.02 2.09
N ILE A 65 4.71 -18.91 1.92
CA ILE A 65 4.22 -17.65 1.35
C ILE A 65 5.27 -17.09 0.39
N GLN A 66 4.82 -16.43 -0.66
CA GLN A 66 5.72 -15.90 -1.69
C GLN A 66 5.81 -14.37 -1.66
N THR A 67 4.80 -13.72 -1.08
CA THR A 67 4.63 -12.27 -1.20
C THR A 67 4.28 -11.60 0.12
N ASN A 68 4.55 -10.29 0.21
CA ASN A 68 4.19 -9.50 1.39
C ASN A 68 2.67 -9.51 1.66
N ALA A 69 1.84 -9.66 0.62
CA ALA A 69 0.39 -9.69 0.74
C ALA A 69 -0.12 -10.93 1.51
N GLU A 70 0.58 -12.05 1.40
CA GLU A 70 0.23 -13.34 2.01
C GLU A 70 0.59 -13.43 3.50
N MET A 71 1.37 -12.49 4.04
CA MET A 71 1.81 -12.52 5.45
C MET A 71 0.62 -12.63 6.44
N GLY A 72 0.70 -13.56 7.38
CA GLY A 72 -0.21 -13.60 8.53
C GLY A 72 0.24 -12.67 9.66
N SER A 73 -0.50 -12.65 10.76
CA SER A 73 -0.17 -11.81 11.93
C SER A 73 1.21 -12.12 12.52
N LYS A 74 1.67 -13.37 12.45
CA LYS A 74 2.99 -13.79 12.93
C LYS A 74 4.10 -13.21 12.06
N GLU A 75 3.94 -13.31 10.74
CA GLU A 75 4.91 -12.82 9.76
C GLU A 75 4.98 -11.30 9.76
N ILE A 76 3.85 -10.60 9.90
CA ILE A 76 3.81 -9.14 10.04
C ILE A 76 4.64 -8.68 11.24
N LYS A 77 4.45 -9.29 12.41
CA LYS A 77 5.24 -8.95 13.62
C LYS A 77 6.75 -9.18 13.42
N LYS A 78 7.12 -10.18 12.61
CA LYS A 78 8.52 -10.52 12.34
C LYS A 78 9.16 -9.62 11.29
N PHE A 79 8.46 -9.29 10.22
CA PHE A 79 9.05 -8.67 9.01
C PHE A 79 8.65 -7.21 8.79
N CYS A 80 7.62 -6.72 9.47
CA CYS A 80 7.14 -5.35 9.40
C CYS A 80 7.41 -4.57 10.69
N GLN A 81 8.59 -4.77 11.29
CA GLN A 81 9.05 -3.95 12.40
C GLN A 81 9.31 -2.52 11.91
N VAL A 82 8.94 -1.56 12.75
CA VAL A 82 9.04 -0.13 12.52
C VAL A 82 9.64 0.53 13.75
N ASP A 83 10.26 1.69 13.57
CA ASP A 83 10.80 2.48 14.68
C ASP A 83 9.69 3.22 15.46
N ASP A 84 10.07 3.86 16.56
CA ASP A 84 9.14 4.58 17.43
C ASP A 84 8.44 5.72 16.69
N ALA A 85 9.17 6.48 15.88
CA ALA A 85 8.62 7.58 15.10
C ALA A 85 7.53 7.10 14.11
N THR A 86 7.76 5.98 13.45
CA THR A 86 6.78 5.37 12.53
C THR A 86 5.61 4.75 13.32
N THR A 87 5.86 4.22 14.51
CA THR A 87 4.82 3.70 15.41
C THR A 87 3.86 4.81 15.85
N ASP A 88 4.37 6.00 16.14
CA ASP A 88 3.55 7.17 16.49
C ASP A 88 2.67 7.63 15.32
N LEU A 89 3.21 7.65 14.09
CA LEU A 89 2.41 7.92 12.89
C LEU A 89 1.27 6.90 12.73
N LEU A 90 1.56 5.61 12.89
CA LEU A 90 0.55 4.56 12.82
C LEU A 90 -0.52 4.72 13.91
N ARG A 91 -0.12 5.07 15.14
CA ARG A 91 -1.05 5.31 16.24
C ARG A 91 -1.98 6.48 15.92
N ALA A 92 -1.43 7.59 15.43
CA ALA A 92 -2.22 8.74 15.00
C ALA A 92 -3.21 8.37 13.88
N ALA A 93 -2.75 7.59 12.89
CA ALA A 93 -3.59 7.14 11.79
C ALA A 93 -4.73 6.22 12.26
N VAL A 94 -4.48 5.28 13.17
CA VAL A 94 -5.52 4.40 13.73
C VAL A 94 -6.62 5.22 14.41
N THR A 95 -6.24 6.22 15.20
CA THR A 95 -7.19 7.09 15.92
C THR A 95 -7.96 8.02 14.98
N GLN A 96 -7.27 8.71 14.07
CA GLN A 96 -7.87 9.75 13.20
C GLN A 96 -8.61 9.18 11.98
N MET A 97 -8.28 7.96 11.55
CA MET A 97 -8.91 7.29 10.40
C MET A 97 -9.78 6.11 10.83
N HIS A 98 -9.94 5.87 12.13
CA HIS A 98 -10.73 4.77 12.71
C HIS A 98 -10.40 3.41 12.08
N LEU A 99 -9.11 3.13 11.93
CA LEU A 99 -8.65 1.92 11.24
C LEU A 99 -8.95 0.66 12.07
N SER A 100 -9.55 -0.33 11.42
CA SER A 100 -9.64 -1.68 12.01
C SER A 100 -8.25 -2.31 12.16
N ALA A 101 -8.10 -3.29 13.06
CA ALA A 101 -6.85 -4.04 13.20
C ALA A 101 -6.41 -4.70 11.88
N ARG A 102 -7.39 -5.10 11.05
CA ARG A 102 -7.15 -5.62 9.69
C ARG A 102 -6.59 -4.53 8.78
N ALA A 103 -7.12 -3.32 8.83
CA ALA A 103 -6.63 -2.19 8.05
C ALA A 103 -5.21 -1.81 8.44
N TYR A 104 -4.91 -1.77 9.75
CA TYR A 104 -3.56 -1.56 10.28
C TYR A 104 -2.56 -2.59 9.73
N HIS A 105 -2.88 -3.89 9.79
CA HIS A 105 -2.02 -4.94 9.24
C HIS A 105 -1.79 -4.80 7.73
N ARG A 106 -2.81 -4.35 6.98
CA ARG A 106 -2.67 -4.12 5.53
C ARG A 106 -1.74 -2.95 5.22
N ILE A 107 -1.83 -1.86 5.97
CA ILE A 107 -0.91 -0.72 5.83
C ILE A 107 0.53 -1.19 6.02
N LEU A 108 0.80 -2.03 7.02
CA LEU A 108 2.15 -2.60 7.23
C LEU A 108 2.63 -3.45 6.05
N LYS A 109 1.76 -4.27 5.45
CA LYS A 109 2.10 -5.08 4.26
C LYS A 109 2.39 -4.22 3.03
N VAL A 110 1.60 -3.18 2.82
CA VAL A 110 1.78 -2.22 1.72
C VAL A 110 3.09 -1.44 1.93
N ALA A 111 3.30 -0.88 3.13
CA ALA A 111 4.53 -0.18 3.50
C ALA A 111 5.78 -1.06 3.32
N ARG A 112 5.70 -2.37 3.66
CA ARG A 112 6.79 -3.32 3.40
C ARG A 112 7.09 -3.47 1.91
N THR A 113 6.06 -3.47 1.08
CA THR A 113 6.22 -3.57 -0.39
C THR A 113 6.82 -2.30 -0.97
N ILE A 114 6.40 -1.13 -0.48
CA ILE A 114 6.99 0.16 -0.85
C ILE A 114 8.47 0.20 -0.45
N ALA A 115 8.82 -0.26 0.76
CA ALA A 115 10.21 -0.36 1.20
C ALA A 115 11.04 -1.28 0.29
N ASP A 116 10.48 -2.43 -0.10
CA ASP A 116 11.15 -3.38 -0.99
C ASP A 116 11.43 -2.75 -2.38
N LEU A 117 10.46 -2.02 -2.94
CA LEU A 117 10.58 -1.27 -4.19
C LEU A 117 11.59 -0.12 -4.08
N ALA A 118 11.66 0.55 -2.93
CA ALA A 118 12.57 1.66 -2.67
C ALA A 118 14.01 1.23 -2.36
N GLY A 119 14.31 -0.06 -2.37
CA GLY A 119 15.66 -0.51 -2.00
C GLY A 119 15.87 -0.73 -0.50
N ALA A 120 14.95 -0.27 0.36
CA ALA A 120 15.15 -0.17 1.81
C ALA A 120 15.08 -1.52 2.55
N ALA A 121 15.95 -1.69 3.55
CA ALA A 121 15.96 -2.87 4.41
C ALA A 121 14.81 -2.85 5.43
N ASN A 122 14.56 -1.67 6.02
CA ASN A 122 13.56 -1.44 7.06
C ASN A 122 12.40 -0.59 6.53
N ILE A 123 11.24 -0.72 7.17
CA ILE A 123 10.10 0.18 6.92
C ILE A 123 10.40 1.49 7.64
N ALA A 124 10.40 2.60 6.89
CA ALA A 124 10.56 3.95 7.40
C ALA A 124 9.22 4.69 7.33
N ILE A 125 9.17 5.83 8.03
CA ILE A 125 7.98 6.69 8.10
C ILE A 125 7.41 7.04 6.72
N ALA A 126 8.28 7.31 5.73
CA ALA A 126 7.87 7.63 4.36
C ALA A 126 7.07 6.50 3.70
N HIS A 127 7.46 5.24 3.90
CA HIS A 127 6.77 4.09 3.32
C HIS A 127 5.38 3.89 3.94
N VAL A 128 5.25 4.16 5.24
CA VAL A 128 3.95 4.11 5.93
C VAL A 128 3.06 5.27 5.51
N ALA A 129 3.62 6.48 5.41
CA ALA A 129 2.89 7.66 4.97
C ALA A 129 2.32 7.45 3.55
N GLU A 130 3.10 6.90 2.64
CA GLU A 130 2.65 6.55 1.29
C GLU A 130 1.57 5.45 1.32
N ALA A 131 1.77 4.38 2.11
CA ALA A 131 0.76 3.33 2.27
C ALA A 131 -0.59 3.86 2.80
N LEU A 132 -0.55 4.85 3.71
CA LEU A 132 -1.74 5.51 4.24
C LEU A 132 -2.46 6.36 3.18
N GLN A 133 -1.72 6.98 2.26
CA GLN A 133 -2.33 7.76 1.16
C GLN A 133 -3.14 6.86 0.22
N TYR A 134 -2.68 5.62 0.00
CA TYR A 134 -3.42 4.63 -0.79
C TYR A 134 -4.66 4.05 -0.10
N ARG A 135 -4.97 4.45 1.13
CA ARG A 135 -6.16 3.97 1.86
C ARG A 135 -7.42 4.80 1.58
N ALA A 136 -7.42 5.60 0.51
CA ALA A 136 -8.38 6.66 0.16
C ALA A 136 -9.68 6.69 1.00
N LYS A 137 -9.84 7.78 1.75
CA LYS A 137 -11.14 8.26 2.21
C LYS A 137 -11.89 8.76 0.97
N GLY A 138 -12.80 7.96 0.44
CA GLY A 138 -13.83 8.48 -0.44
C GLY A 138 -14.86 9.19 0.43
N GLU A 139 -14.69 10.51 0.61
CA GLU A 139 -15.62 11.50 1.19
C GLU A 139 -16.39 11.08 2.46
#